data_AF-A0A2E6G3G1-F1
#
_entry.id   AF-A0A2E6G3G1-F1
#
_cell.length_a   1.000
_cell.length_b   1.000
_cell.length_c   1.000
_cell.angle_alpha   90.00
_cell.angle_beta   90.00
_cell.angle_gamma   90.00
#
_symmetry.space_group_name_H-M   'P 1'
#
loop_
_entity.id
_entity.type
_entity.pdbx_description
1 polymer ?
#
loop_
_entity_poly.entity_id
_entity_poly.type
_entity_poly.pdbx_seq_one_letter_code
_entity_poly.pdbx_strand_id
1 'polypeptide(L)'
;MDRQTALLVLQLPDAPTPDEVHDAFEAHVFSIRDFLFRQTVVPRVFRAKVDRLLTASEIGEILGVELPCLDGTVPDTAPLEGTADTVVRIHADNVGRLRTAMAATLDPTCLSRLGECLVKRQTHYLEWMSAWSEDRKLDGAQVKPMRDEWSPSAFAAALEAERKREELQAGHAQLLESELLRIRTLAQSAVAV
;
A
#
# COMPACT_ATOMS: atom_id res chain seq x y z
N MET A 1 -22.91 10.64 8.46
CA MET A 1 -22.27 11.87 8.97
C MET A 1 -23.18 13.08 8.72
N ASP A 2 -23.07 14.18 9.47
CA ASP A 2 -23.81 15.43 9.19
C ASP A 2 -22.92 16.48 8.49
N ARG A 3 -23.54 17.55 7.96
CA ARG A 3 -22.83 18.62 7.22
C ARG A 3 -21.77 19.32 8.07
N GLN A 4 -22.06 19.62 9.33
CA GLN A 4 -21.12 20.34 10.20
C GLN A 4 -19.87 19.51 10.48
N THR A 5 -20.04 18.20 10.68
CA THR A 5 -18.93 17.25 10.83
C THR A 5 -18.10 17.17 9.54
N ALA A 6 -18.73 17.11 8.37
CA ALA A 6 -18.04 17.10 7.08
C ALA A 6 -17.17 18.35 6.89
N LEU A 7 -17.69 19.53 7.22
CA LEU A 7 -16.94 20.79 7.18
C LEU A 7 -15.77 20.80 8.16
N LEU A 8 -15.95 20.27 9.37
CA LEU A 8 -14.89 20.17 10.36
C LEU A 8 -13.74 19.27 9.87
N VAL A 9 -14.04 18.15 9.21
CA VAL A 9 -13.02 17.27 8.62
C VAL A 9 -12.20 18.01 7.55
N LEU A 10 -12.86 18.86 6.75
CA LEU A 10 -12.21 19.70 5.74
C LEU A 10 -11.61 20.99 6.31
N GLN A 11 -11.72 21.23 7.63
CA GLN A 11 -11.25 22.44 8.30
C GLN A 11 -11.86 23.75 7.73
N LEU A 12 -13.13 23.67 7.32
CA LEU A 12 -13.87 24.79 6.75
C LEU A 12 -14.75 25.50 7.79
N PRO A 13 -15.05 26.80 7.59
CA PRO A 13 -16.04 27.52 8.38
C PRO A 13 -17.47 26.99 8.14
N ASP A 14 -18.46 27.43 8.92
CA ASP A 14 -19.85 26.92 8.84
C ASP A 14 -20.56 27.23 7.49
N ALA A 15 -20.16 28.33 6.85
CA ALA A 15 -20.73 28.82 5.59
C ALA A 15 -19.64 29.10 4.54
N PRO A 16 -18.93 28.06 4.06
CA PRO A 16 -17.95 28.21 3.00
C PRO A 16 -18.64 28.40 1.65
N THR A 17 -17.94 29.02 0.72
CA THR A 17 -18.33 29.09 -0.69
C THR A 17 -18.17 27.72 -1.37
N PRO A 18 -18.88 27.46 -2.48
CA PRO A 18 -18.73 26.20 -3.23
C PRO A 18 -17.28 25.92 -3.66
N ASP A 19 -16.54 26.96 -4.06
CA ASP A 19 -15.15 26.84 -4.49
C ASP A 19 -14.23 26.44 -3.31
N GLU A 20 -14.41 27.05 -2.14
CA GLU A 20 -13.67 26.65 -0.92
C GLU A 20 -13.93 25.20 -0.52
N VAL A 21 -15.18 24.73 -0.68
CA VAL A 21 -15.51 23.32 -0.43
C VAL A 21 -14.80 22.42 -1.44
N HIS A 22 -14.85 22.77 -2.73
CA HIS A 22 -14.22 21.99 -3.78
C HIS A 22 -12.70 21.86 -3.57
N ASP A 23 -12.02 22.99 -3.38
CA ASP A 23 -10.56 23.04 -3.20
C ASP A 23 -10.11 22.26 -1.96
N ALA A 24 -10.81 22.44 -0.84
CA ALA A 24 -10.49 21.72 0.40
C ALA A 24 -10.74 20.22 0.28
N PHE A 25 -11.83 19.82 -0.40
CA PHE A 25 -12.14 18.42 -0.64
C PHE A 25 -11.11 17.76 -1.58
N GLU A 26 -10.76 18.42 -2.68
CA GLU A 26 -9.73 17.95 -3.60
C GLU A 26 -8.38 17.77 -2.88
N ALA A 27 -7.94 18.80 -2.13
CA ALA A 27 -6.69 18.74 -1.37
C ALA A 27 -6.70 17.61 -0.33
N HIS A 28 -7.83 17.40 0.35
CA HIS A 28 -8.00 16.30 1.31
C HIS A 28 -7.81 14.94 0.63
N VAL A 29 -8.54 14.66 -0.45
CA VAL A 29 -8.47 13.39 -1.17
C VAL A 29 -7.10 13.19 -1.81
N PHE A 30 -6.53 14.24 -2.41
CA PHE A 30 -5.18 14.23 -2.98
C PHE A 30 -4.14 13.80 -1.93
N SER A 31 -4.21 14.34 -0.71
CA SER A 31 -3.24 14.01 0.35
C SER A 31 -3.28 12.53 0.74
N ILE A 32 -4.47 11.92 0.73
CA ILE A 32 -4.65 10.50 1.04
C ILE A 32 -4.12 9.65 -0.10
N ARG A 33 -4.47 10.00 -1.35
CA ARG A 33 -3.95 9.33 -2.54
C ARG A 33 -2.43 9.39 -2.61
N ASP A 34 -1.82 10.55 -2.38
CA ASP A 34 -0.37 10.72 -2.44
C ASP A 34 0.35 9.84 -1.41
N PHE A 35 -0.24 9.69 -0.23
CA PHE A 35 0.23 8.72 0.76
C PHE A 35 0.19 7.27 0.23
N LEU A 36 -0.96 6.82 -0.29
CA LEU A 36 -1.11 5.46 -0.82
C LEU A 36 -0.17 5.20 -2.01
N PHE A 37 0.08 6.22 -2.81
CA PHE A 37 0.90 6.16 -4.00
C PHE A 37 2.40 6.05 -3.67
N ARG A 38 2.91 6.79 -2.67
CA ARG A 38 4.35 6.91 -2.43
C ARG A 38 4.91 6.02 -1.33
N GLN A 39 4.10 5.66 -0.34
CA GLN A 39 4.62 5.03 0.89
C GLN A 39 4.76 3.51 0.75
N THR A 40 5.75 2.92 1.43
CA THR A 40 5.83 1.47 1.63
C THR A 40 4.53 0.95 2.24
N VAL A 41 4.02 -0.14 1.69
CA VAL A 41 2.70 -0.66 2.05
C VAL A 41 2.76 -1.39 3.38
N VAL A 42 2.33 -0.69 4.44
CA VAL A 42 2.10 -1.29 5.77
C VAL A 42 0.59 -1.54 5.92
N PRO A 43 0.10 -2.79 5.94
CA PRO A 43 -1.33 -3.10 5.80
C PRO A 43 -2.24 -2.31 6.74
N ARG A 44 -1.93 -2.25 8.04
CA ARG A 44 -2.74 -1.53 9.03
C ARG A 44 -2.79 -0.01 8.80
N VAL A 45 -1.67 0.58 8.39
CA VAL A 45 -1.60 2.02 8.12
C VAL A 45 -2.38 2.35 6.86
N PHE A 46 -2.26 1.51 5.83
CA PHE A 46 -2.99 1.67 4.58
C PHE A 46 -4.49 1.44 4.76
N ARG A 47 -4.90 0.45 5.57
CA ARG A 47 -6.30 0.24 5.97
C ARG A 47 -6.93 1.51 6.52
N ALA A 48 -6.25 2.16 7.48
CA ALA A 48 -6.73 3.42 8.04
C ALA A 48 -6.84 4.56 7.02
N LYS A 49 -6.05 4.54 5.93
CA LYS A 49 -6.17 5.51 4.82
C LYS A 49 -7.32 5.17 3.89
N VAL A 50 -7.58 3.89 3.65
CA VAL A 50 -8.75 3.43 2.90
C VAL A 50 -10.04 3.80 3.62
N ASP A 51 -10.10 3.61 4.95
CA ASP A 51 -11.27 4.00 5.74
C ASP A 51 -11.53 5.53 5.69
N ARG A 52 -10.45 6.34 5.60
CA ARG A 52 -10.56 7.78 5.35
C ARG A 52 -11.06 8.13 3.95
N LEU A 53 -10.77 7.31 2.93
CA LEU A 53 -11.34 7.50 1.60
C LEU A 53 -12.83 7.18 1.58
N LEU A 54 -13.28 6.15 2.30
CA LEU A 54 -14.71 5.88 2.48
C LEU A 54 -15.40 7.05 3.19
N THR A 55 -14.76 7.61 4.22
CA THR A 55 -15.25 8.83 4.87
C THR A 55 -15.29 10.01 3.89
N ALA A 56 -14.27 10.17 3.04
CA ALA A 56 -14.24 11.22 2.03
C ALA A 56 -15.35 11.05 0.97
N SER A 57 -15.71 9.82 0.59
CA SER A 57 -16.88 9.59 -0.27
C SER A 57 -18.17 10.12 0.38
N GLU A 58 -18.39 9.83 1.67
CA GLU A 58 -19.55 10.38 2.41
C GLU A 58 -19.50 11.92 2.49
N ILE A 59 -18.32 12.53 2.67
CA ILE A 59 -18.15 14.00 2.68
C ILE A 59 -18.57 14.59 1.33
N GLY A 60 -18.10 14.00 0.22
CA GLY A 60 -18.46 14.44 -1.12
C GLY A 60 -19.96 14.44 -1.36
N GLU A 61 -20.64 13.36 -0.96
CA GLU A 61 -22.11 13.24 -1.04
C GLU A 61 -22.83 14.30 -0.20
N ILE A 62 -22.42 14.49 1.07
CA ILE A 62 -23.05 15.44 1.99
C ILE A 62 -22.87 16.90 1.55
N LEU A 63 -21.70 17.23 1.01
CA LEU A 63 -21.36 18.58 0.58
C LEU A 63 -21.71 18.85 -0.89
N GLY A 64 -22.14 17.83 -1.63
CA GLY A 64 -22.50 17.94 -3.05
C GLY A 64 -21.29 18.21 -3.95
N VAL A 65 -20.14 17.63 -3.63
CA VAL A 65 -18.89 17.78 -4.41
C VAL A 65 -18.44 16.44 -4.95
N GLU A 66 -18.21 16.41 -6.26
CA GLU A 66 -17.69 15.25 -6.99
C GLU A 66 -16.28 15.54 -7.52
N LEU A 67 -15.41 14.53 -7.48
CA LEU A 67 -14.06 14.57 -8.04
C LEU A 67 -13.97 13.61 -9.24
N PRO A 68 -13.09 13.88 -10.22
CA PRO A 68 -13.05 13.09 -11.44
C PRO A 68 -12.53 11.66 -11.20
N CYS A 69 -13.23 10.67 -11.77
CA CYS A 69 -12.71 9.32 -12.00
C CYS A 69 -12.46 9.12 -13.50
N LEU A 70 -11.20 9.23 -13.93
CA LEU A 70 -10.84 9.02 -15.35
C LEU A 70 -10.91 7.54 -15.74
N ASP A 71 -10.61 6.65 -14.78
CA ASP A 71 -10.74 5.21 -14.93
C ASP A 71 -11.17 4.58 -13.59
N GLY A 72 -12.38 3.99 -13.58
CA GLY A 72 -12.94 3.30 -12.41
C GLY A 72 -12.67 1.80 -12.39
N THR A 73 -11.88 1.29 -13.34
CA THR A 73 -11.53 -0.11 -13.42
C THR A 73 -10.37 -0.43 -12.48
N VAL A 74 -10.49 -1.53 -11.75
CA VAL A 74 -9.38 -2.07 -10.97
C VAL A 74 -8.55 -2.93 -11.92
N PRO A 75 -7.24 -2.68 -12.07
CA PRO A 75 -6.41 -3.42 -12.99
C PRO A 75 -6.30 -4.90 -12.58
N ASP A 76 -6.21 -5.78 -13.58
CA ASP A 76 -5.96 -7.19 -13.36
C ASP A 76 -4.60 -7.41 -12.69
N THR A 77 -4.60 -8.29 -11.69
CA THR A 77 -3.44 -8.62 -10.87
C THR A 77 -3.13 -10.11 -10.97
N ALA A 78 -1.86 -10.43 -11.20
CA ALA A 78 -1.40 -11.80 -11.34
C ALA A 78 -1.39 -12.53 -9.98
N PRO A 79 -1.62 -13.86 -9.97
CA PRO A 79 -1.53 -14.66 -8.75
C PRO A 79 -0.10 -14.72 -8.21
N LEU A 80 0.06 -14.80 -6.89
CA LEU A 80 1.37 -14.94 -6.24
C LEU A 80 1.78 -16.42 -6.26
N GLU A 81 2.50 -16.82 -7.30
CA GLU A 81 2.91 -18.21 -7.53
C GLU A 81 4.34 -18.34 -8.06
N GLY A 82 4.91 -19.54 -7.92
CA GLY A 82 6.26 -19.85 -8.36
C GLY A 82 7.30 -19.79 -7.25
N THR A 83 8.53 -19.42 -7.61
CA THR A 83 9.66 -19.27 -6.67
C THR A 83 9.59 -17.92 -5.96
N ALA A 84 10.26 -17.79 -4.81
CA ALA A 84 10.22 -16.55 -4.04
C ALA A 84 10.70 -15.31 -4.84
N ASP A 85 11.73 -15.46 -5.68
CA ASP A 85 12.19 -14.39 -6.58
C ASP A 85 11.11 -13.98 -7.59
N THR A 86 10.35 -14.93 -8.12
CA THR A 86 9.22 -14.66 -9.03
C THR A 86 8.07 -14.00 -8.28
N VAL A 87 7.73 -14.46 -7.08
CA VAL A 87 6.64 -13.88 -6.26
C VAL A 87 6.93 -12.42 -5.91
N VAL A 88 8.18 -12.07 -5.55
CA VAL A 88 8.57 -10.69 -5.28
C VAL A 88 8.36 -9.79 -6.51
N ARG A 89 8.74 -10.28 -7.71
CA ARG A 89 8.54 -9.53 -8.96
C ARG A 89 7.07 -9.35 -9.29
N ILE A 90 6.29 -10.42 -9.23
CA ILE A 90 4.84 -10.38 -9.47
C ILE A 90 4.16 -9.39 -8.50
N HIS A 91 4.54 -9.43 -7.22
CA HIS A 91 4.00 -8.51 -6.22
C HIS A 91 4.35 -7.06 -6.55
N ALA A 92 5.61 -6.77 -6.88
CA ALA A 92 6.04 -5.44 -7.26
C ALA A 92 5.28 -4.91 -8.49
N ASP A 93 5.08 -5.74 -9.51
CA ASP A 93 4.33 -5.39 -10.72
C ASP A 93 2.86 -5.13 -10.40
N ASN A 94 2.23 -5.97 -9.56
CA ASN A 94 0.86 -5.79 -9.11
C ASN A 94 0.68 -4.46 -8.35
N VAL A 95 1.59 -4.14 -7.42
CA VAL A 95 1.58 -2.86 -6.70
C VAL A 95 1.78 -1.68 -7.65
N GLY A 96 2.69 -1.82 -8.62
CA GLY A 96 2.93 -0.81 -9.66
C GLY A 96 1.66 -0.49 -10.46
N ARG A 97 0.96 -1.52 -10.96
CA ARG A 97 -0.31 -1.35 -11.70
C ARG A 97 -1.38 -0.64 -10.89
N LEU A 98 -1.55 -1.03 -9.62
CA LEU A 98 -2.53 -0.41 -8.73
C LEU A 98 -2.19 1.07 -8.47
N ARG A 99 -0.91 1.40 -8.27
CA ARG A 99 -0.46 2.79 -8.10
C ARG A 99 -0.64 3.62 -9.37
N THR A 100 -0.36 3.06 -10.54
CA THR A 100 -0.63 3.72 -11.82
C THR A 100 -2.12 4.05 -11.98
N ALA A 101 -3.01 3.11 -11.63
CA ALA A 101 -4.45 3.37 -11.64
C ALA A 101 -4.85 4.46 -10.63
N MET A 102 -4.28 4.45 -9.41
CA MET A 102 -4.55 5.48 -8.40
C MET A 102 -4.14 6.88 -8.89
N ALA A 103 -3.02 7.00 -9.60
CA ALA A 103 -2.55 8.29 -10.12
C ALA A 103 -3.52 8.94 -11.12
N ALA A 104 -4.38 8.14 -11.77
CA ALA A 104 -5.34 8.59 -12.78
C ALA A 104 -6.69 9.05 -12.18
N THR A 105 -6.88 9.04 -10.87
CA THR A 105 -8.18 9.40 -10.27
C THR A 105 -8.02 10.24 -9.00
N LEU A 106 -9.03 11.07 -8.73
CA LEU A 106 -9.25 11.73 -7.45
C LEU A 106 -10.62 11.38 -6.86
N ASP A 107 -11.39 10.51 -7.50
CA ASP A 107 -12.63 10.03 -6.94
C ASP A 107 -12.37 9.12 -5.72
N PRO A 108 -12.85 9.48 -4.51
CA PRO A 108 -12.56 8.74 -3.29
C PRO A 108 -13.11 7.30 -3.32
N THR A 109 -14.20 7.06 -4.06
CA THR A 109 -14.79 5.73 -4.20
C THR A 109 -13.89 4.81 -5.05
N CYS A 110 -13.42 5.29 -6.21
CA CYS A 110 -12.43 4.63 -7.05
C CYS A 110 -11.13 4.37 -6.25
N LEU A 111 -10.62 5.38 -5.53
CA LEU A 111 -9.42 5.26 -4.71
C LEU A 111 -9.56 4.25 -3.56
N SER A 112 -10.72 4.19 -2.91
CA SER A 112 -10.97 3.23 -1.82
C SER A 112 -10.85 1.80 -2.33
N ARG A 113 -11.46 1.48 -3.48
CA ARG A 113 -11.39 0.16 -4.12
C ARG A 113 -9.96 -0.24 -4.49
N LEU A 114 -9.20 0.70 -5.07
CA LEU A 114 -7.79 0.47 -5.39
C LEU A 114 -6.95 0.24 -4.12
N GLY A 115 -7.23 1.02 -3.07
CA GLY A 115 -6.56 0.91 -1.77
C GLY A 115 -6.84 -0.42 -1.08
N GLU A 116 -8.09 -0.90 -1.11
CA GLU A 116 -8.47 -2.23 -0.65
C GLU A 116 -7.69 -3.34 -1.36
N CYS A 117 -7.62 -3.26 -2.69
CA CYS A 117 -6.85 -4.22 -3.49
C CYS A 117 -5.38 -4.20 -3.10
N LEU A 118 -4.79 -3.03 -2.88
CA LEU A 118 -3.39 -2.88 -2.50
C LEU A 118 -3.12 -3.45 -1.09
N VAL A 119 -3.99 -3.20 -0.11
CA VAL A 119 -3.92 -3.80 1.24
C VAL A 119 -4.00 -5.32 1.17
N LYS A 120 -4.99 -5.84 0.43
CA LYS A 120 -5.18 -7.29 0.27
C LYS A 120 -3.96 -7.96 -0.38
N ARG A 121 -3.43 -7.36 -1.45
CA ARG A 121 -2.25 -7.87 -2.15
C ARG A 121 -1.01 -7.86 -1.26
N GLN A 122 -0.77 -6.78 -0.53
CA GLN A 122 0.33 -6.74 0.43
C GLN A 122 0.18 -7.81 1.51
N THR A 123 -1.02 -8.00 2.05
CA THR A 123 -1.27 -9.01 3.09
C THR A 123 -0.96 -10.41 2.59
N HIS A 124 -1.49 -10.78 1.42
CA HIS A 124 -1.21 -12.09 0.81
C HIS A 124 0.29 -12.29 0.51
N TYR A 125 0.99 -11.25 0.08
CA TYR A 125 2.43 -11.32 -0.15
C TYR A 125 3.21 -11.55 1.15
N LEU A 126 2.86 -10.84 2.22
CA LEU A 126 3.49 -11.01 3.53
C LEU A 126 3.25 -12.42 4.09
N GLU A 127 2.03 -12.93 3.98
CA GLU A 127 1.69 -14.30 4.39
C GLU A 127 2.48 -15.33 3.59
N TRP A 128 2.51 -15.20 2.25
CA TRP A 128 3.22 -16.12 1.37
C TRP A 128 4.71 -16.15 1.69
N MET A 129 5.35 -14.98 1.77
CA MET A 129 6.79 -14.87 2.04
C MET A 129 7.14 -15.28 3.47
N SER A 130 6.26 -15.02 4.44
CA SER A 130 6.44 -15.46 5.82
C SER A 130 6.40 -16.99 5.90
N ALA A 131 5.41 -17.63 5.28
CA ALA A 131 5.30 -19.09 5.22
C ALA A 131 6.47 -19.72 4.45
N TRP A 132 6.81 -19.20 3.27
CA TRP A 132 7.94 -19.69 2.47
C TRP A 132 9.27 -19.60 3.24
N SER A 133 9.44 -18.56 4.06
CA SER A 133 10.67 -18.38 4.79
C SER A 133 10.71 -19.14 6.11
N GLU A 134 9.62 -19.64 6.67
CA GLU A 134 9.43 -20.06 8.08
C GLU A 134 10.64 -20.81 8.70
N ASP A 135 11.14 -21.83 8.02
CA ASP A 135 12.24 -22.69 8.50
C ASP A 135 13.62 -22.03 8.52
N ARG A 136 13.77 -20.84 7.93
CA ARG A 136 15.03 -20.10 7.92
C ARG A 136 15.32 -19.55 9.32
N LYS A 137 16.53 -19.83 9.79
CA LYS A 137 17.10 -19.18 10.97
C LYS A 137 17.56 -17.78 10.58
N LEU A 138 17.00 -16.78 11.24
CA LEU A 138 17.32 -15.36 11.03
C LEU A 138 18.11 -14.82 12.24
N ASP A 139 18.90 -15.69 12.85
CA ASP A 139 19.65 -15.40 14.07
C ASP A 139 20.70 -14.32 13.79
N GLY A 140 20.59 -13.17 14.44
CA GLY A 140 21.47 -12.01 14.23
C GLY A 140 20.96 -10.98 13.21
N ALA A 141 19.83 -11.23 12.54
CA ALA A 141 19.16 -10.22 11.73
C ALA A 141 18.51 -9.13 12.60
N GLN A 142 18.50 -7.89 12.11
CA GLN A 142 17.84 -6.77 12.77
C GLN A 142 16.63 -6.32 11.98
N VAL A 143 15.52 -6.07 12.68
CA VAL A 143 14.33 -5.49 12.06
C VAL A 143 14.66 -4.09 11.56
N LYS A 144 14.54 -3.88 10.25
CA LYS A 144 14.73 -2.57 9.64
C LYS A 144 13.48 -1.70 9.73
N PRO A 145 13.62 -0.37 9.83
CA PRO A 145 12.51 0.55 9.65
C PRO A 145 11.80 0.32 8.32
N MET A 146 10.48 0.51 8.29
CA MET A 146 9.67 0.28 7.07
C MET A 146 10.09 1.15 5.89
N ARG A 147 10.61 2.35 6.16
CA ARG A 147 11.16 3.25 5.14
C ARG A 147 12.43 2.74 4.46
N ASP A 148 13.10 1.78 5.08
CA ASP A 148 14.34 1.17 4.59
C ASP A 148 14.04 -0.18 3.91
N GLU A 149 12.82 -0.32 3.37
CA GLU A 149 12.40 -1.45 2.54
C GLU A 149 13.41 -1.70 1.42
N TRP A 150 13.86 -2.94 1.31
CA TRP A 150 14.76 -3.30 0.24
C TRP A 150 14.05 -3.22 -1.11
N SER A 151 14.71 -2.60 -2.11
CA SER A 151 14.19 -2.55 -3.47
C SER A 151 13.73 -3.94 -3.95
N PRO A 152 12.48 -4.09 -4.44
CA PRO A 152 11.97 -5.38 -4.88
C PRO A 152 12.83 -6.07 -5.95
N SER A 153 13.44 -5.29 -6.85
CA SER A 153 14.32 -5.83 -7.89
C SER A 153 15.61 -6.42 -7.30
N ALA A 154 16.21 -5.75 -6.32
CA ALA A 154 17.42 -6.21 -5.64
C ALA A 154 17.13 -7.41 -4.75
N PHE A 155 16.00 -7.39 -4.04
CA PHE A 155 15.56 -8.51 -3.20
C PHE A 155 15.26 -9.76 -4.04
N ALA A 156 14.53 -9.62 -5.16
CA ALA A 156 14.28 -10.71 -6.08
C ALA A 156 15.58 -11.29 -6.68
N ALA A 157 16.53 -10.42 -7.06
CA ALA A 157 17.82 -10.86 -7.58
C ALA A 157 18.63 -11.65 -6.53
N ALA A 158 18.61 -11.24 -5.26
CA ALA A 158 19.28 -11.96 -4.17
C ALA A 158 18.65 -13.34 -3.94
N LEU A 159 17.31 -13.43 -3.92
CA LEU A 159 16.58 -14.69 -3.81
C LEU A 159 16.87 -15.63 -5.00
N GLU A 160 16.97 -15.09 -6.21
CA GLU A 160 17.30 -15.86 -7.40
C GLU A 160 18.74 -16.42 -7.34
N ALA A 161 19.71 -15.58 -6.97
CA ALA A 161 21.10 -15.99 -6.83
C ALA A 161 21.25 -17.11 -5.78
N GLU A 162 20.61 -16.95 -4.62
CA GLU A 162 20.59 -17.97 -3.57
C GLU A 162 19.98 -19.29 -4.08
N ARG A 163 18.85 -19.23 -4.78
CA ARG A 163 18.20 -20.40 -5.39
C ARG A 163 19.10 -21.10 -6.41
N LYS A 164 19.85 -20.34 -7.21
CA LYS A 164 20.80 -20.86 -8.19
C LYS A 164 22.14 -21.30 -7.59
N ARG A 165 22.33 -21.11 -6.27
CA ARG A 165 23.60 -21.36 -5.55
C ARG A 165 24.75 -20.51 -6.09
N GLU A 166 24.43 -19.31 -6.53
CA GLU A 166 25.39 -18.29 -6.94
C GLU A 166 25.87 -17.52 -5.70
N GLU A 167 27.07 -16.95 -5.77
CA GLU A 167 27.63 -16.17 -4.69
C GLU A 167 26.88 -14.84 -4.56
N LEU A 168 26.36 -14.56 -3.36
CA LEU A 168 25.72 -13.28 -3.07
C LEU A 168 26.76 -12.17 -2.97
N GLN A 169 26.41 -10.96 -3.42
CA GLN A 169 27.27 -9.79 -3.22
C GLN A 169 27.53 -9.56 -1.73
N ALA A 170 28.68 -8.97 -1.41
CA ALA A 170 29.08 -8.69 -0.03
C ALA A 170 27.97 -7.92 0.72
N GLY A 171 27.56 -8.44 1.87
CA GLY A 171 26.50 -7.86 2.71
C GLY A 171 25.06 -8.23 2.30
N HIS A 172 24.82 -8.76 1.09
CA HIS A 172 23.46 -9.11 0.65
C HIS A 172 22.83 -10.25 1.45
N ALA A 173 23.62 -11.19 1.98
CA ALA A 173 23.11 -12.24 2.87
C ALA A 173 22.44 -11.63 4.12
N GLN A 174 23.11 -10.69 4.79
CA GLN A 174 22.56 -10.02 5.97
C GLN A 174 21.36 -9.13 5.63
N LEU A 175 21.39 -8.47 4.46
CA LEU A 175 20.23 -7.69 3.98
C LEU A 175 19.02 -8.60 3.73
N LEU A 176 19.24 -9.78 3.15
CA LEU A 176 18.21 -10.79 2.90
C LEU A 176 17.57 -11.27 4.19
N GLU A 177 18.38 -11.65 5.17
CA GLU A 177 17.87 -12.09 6.47
C GLU A 177 17.07 -10.99 7.18
N SER A 178 17.57 -9.75 7.13
CA SER A 178 16.88 -8.59 7.73
C SER A 178 15.55 -8.28 7.04
N GLU A 179 15.49 -8.40 5.71
CA GLU A 179 14.27 -8.18 4.92
C GLU A 179 13.24 -9.28 5.16
N LEU A 180 13.67 -10.54 5.24
CA LEU A 180 12.79 -11.66 5.61
C LEU A 180 12.25 -11.50 7.03
N LEU A 181 13.09 -11.06 7.97
CA LEU A 181 12.65 -10.77 9.34
C LEU A 181 11.61 -9.64 9.37
N ARG A 182 11.82 -8.58 8.58
CA ARG A 182 10.86 -7.47 8.42
C ARG A 182 9.51 -7.98 7.92
N ILE A 183 9.51 -8.83 6.89
CA ILE A 183 8.31 -9.43 6.31
C ILE A 183 7.57 -10.29 7.35
N ARG A 184 8.26 -11.18 8.07
CA ARG A 184 7.63 -12.00 9.12
C ARG A 184 7.02 -11.15 10.23
N THR A 185 7.72 -10.10 10.64
CA THR A 185 7.23 -9.15 11.66
C THR A 185 5.95 -8.45 11.18
N LEU A 186 5.94 -8.02 9.91
CA LEU A 186 4.75 -7.41 9.30
C LEU A 186 3.58 -8.39 9.21
N ALA A 187 3.83 -9.64 8.79
CA ALA A 187 2.81 -10.68 8.70
C ALA A 187 2.17 -10.95 10.07
N GLN A 188 2.97 -11.10 11.13
CA GLN A 188 2.46 -11.26 12.50
C GLN A 188 1.64 -10.06 12.96
N SER A 189 2.08 -8.84 12.64
CA SER A 189 1.37 -7.61 13.02
C SER A 189 0.03 -7.43 12.28
N ALA A 190 -0.13 -8.06 11.11
CA ALA A 190 -1.35 -8.01 10.31
C ALA A 190 -2.45 -8.93 10.88
N VAL A 191 -2.08 -10.00 11.59
CA VAL A 191 -3.01 -10.99 12.18
C VAL A 191 -3.55 -10.56 13.56
N ALA A 192 -2.93 -9.60 14.23
CA ALA A 192 -3.28 -9.16 15.59
C ALA A 192 -4.53 -8.25 15.67
N VAL A 193 -5.61 -8.59 14.95
CA VAL A 193 -6.92 -7.92 14.98
C VAL A 193 -7.96 -8.86 15.56
#